data_AF-A0A7D9EKW8-F1
#
_entry.id   AF-A0A7D9EKW8-F1
#
_cell.length_a   1.000
_cell.length_b   1.000
_cell.length_c   1.000
_cell.angle_alpha   90.00
_cell.angle_beta   90.00
_cell.angle_gamma   90.00
#
_symmetry.space_group_name_H-M   'P 1'
#
loop_
_entity.id
_entity.type
_entity.pdbx_description
1 polymer ?
#
loop_
_entity_poly.entity_id
_entity_poly.type
_entity_poly.pdbx_seq_one_letter_code
_entity_poly.pdbx_strand_id
1 'polypeptide(L)'
;INSKVPNVVAQRTSQVRVLDPEVVPSVDEAVQMYLHAGGTITPESTFGVDPLANYDNLIRRREQLFSQNIGSSINIFNNVISGDGTLMETAILFFLNTTVNISPLGLAV
;
A
#
# COMPACT_ATOMS: atom_id res chain seq x y z
N ILE A 1 19.77 5.16 33.52
CA ILE A 1 20.53 4.53 32.41
C ILE A 1 19.51 3.79 31.54
N ASN A 2 19.51 4.11 30.24
CA ASN A 2 18.49 3.80 29.22
C ASN A 2 17.93 2.36 29.21
N SER A 3 16.72 2.16 29.74
CA SER A 3 15.92 0.93 29.61
C SER A 3 15.06 0.88 28.34
N LYS A 4 15.29 1.77 27.37
CA LYS A 4 14.46 1.94 26.15
C LYS A 4 15.01 1.24 24.90
N VAL A 5 16.01 0.37 25.02
CA VAL A 5 16.50 -0.41 23.88
C VAL A 5 15.89 -1.81 23.96
N PRO A 6 14.89 -2.14 23.13
CA PRO A 6 14.19 -3.43 23.17
C PRO A 6 15.15 -4.62 23.09
N ASN A 7 16.23 -4.49 22.32
CA ASN A 7 17.27 -5.52 22.20
C ASN A 7 17.97 -5.86 23.52
N VAL A 8 18.25 -4.87 24.38
CA VAL A 8 18.96 -5.11 25.65
C VAL A 8 18.06 -5.80 26.67
N VAL A 9 16.76 -5.47 26.65
CA VAL A 9 15.75 -6.16 27.46
C VAL A 9 15.54 -7.58 26.94
N ALA A 10 15.35 -7.76 25.64
CA ALA A 10 15.17 -9.07 24.99
C ALA A 10 16.34 -10.02 25.26
N GLN A 11 17.58 -9.55 25.17
CA GLN A 11 18.77 -10.37 25.48
C GLN A 11 18.85 -10.80 26.95
N ARG A 12 18.38 -9.96 27.89
CA ARG A 12 18.39 -10.29 29.33
C ARG A 12 17.23 -11.18 29.76
N THR A 13 16.09 -11.09 29.06
CA THR A 13 14.88 -11.86 29.36
C THR A 13 14.62 -12.93 28.31
N SER A 14 15.66 -13.41 27.61
CA SER A 14 15.60 -14.36 26.50
C SER A 14 15.19 -15.78 26.91
N GLN A 15 14.20 -15.89 27.81
CA GLN A 15 13.47 -17.10 28.08
C GLN A 15 12.46 -17.28 26.95
N VAL A 16 12.89 -17.96 25.88
CA VAL A 16 11.95 -18.49 24.90
C VAL A 16 11.13 -19.57 25.62
N ARG A 17 9.91 -19.24 26.00
CA ARG A 17 8.94 -20.20 26.51
C ARG A 17 8.04 -20.62 25.36
N VAL A 18 7.87 -21.92 25.19
CA VAL A 18 6.82 -22.44 24.32
C VAL A 18 5.49 -22.05 24.95
N LEU A 19 4.74 -21.20 24.26
CA LEU A 19 3.36 -20.90 24.64
C LEU A 19 2.48 -22.02 24.12
N ASP A 20 1.45 -22.35 24.90
CA ASP A 20 0.37 -23.18 24.41
C ASP A 20 -0.29 -22.47 23.22
N PRO A 21 -0.45 -23.13 22.05
CA PRO A 21 -1.16 -22.57 20.92
C PRO A 21 -2.56 -22.03 21.27
N GLU A 22 -3.23 -22.60 22.27
CA GLU A 22 -4.56 -22.14 22.72
C GLU A 22 -4.53 -20.76 23.41
N VAL A 23 -3.36 -20.29 23.84
CA VAL A 23 -3.20 -18.98 24.49
C VAL A 23 -2.88 -17.88 23.47
N VAL A 24 -2.53 -18.26 22.23
CA VAL A 24 -2.28 -17.30 21.15
C VAL A 24 -3.62 -16.97 20.50
N PRO A 25 -4.08 -15.71 20.53
CA PRO A 25 -5.33 -15.34 19.89
C PRO A 25 -5.24 -15.57 18.38
N SER A 26 -6.35 -15.97 17.79
CA SER A 26 -6.53 -15.92 16.34
C SER A 26 -6.38 -14.48 15.82
N VAL A 27 -6.21 -14.35 14.50
CA VAL A 27 -6.11 -13.02 13.86
C VAL A 27 -7.35 -12.17 14.18
N ASP A 28 -8.54 -12.76 14.09
CA ASP A 28 -9.80 -12.05 14.36
C ASP A 28 -9.90 -11.62 15.83
N GLU A 29 -9.53 -12.49 16.76
CA GLU A 29 -9.52 -12.17 18.19
C GLU A 29 -8.51 -11.06 18.51
N ALA A 30 -7.31 -11.11 17.92
CA ALA A 30 -6.29 -10.08 18.11
C ALA A 30 -6.76 -8.71 17.56
N VAL A 31 -7.41 -8.69 16.40
CA VAL A 31 -8.01 -7.48 15.82
C VAL A 31 -9.08 -6.92 16.75
N GLN A 32 -9.99 -7.77 17.24
CA GLN A 32 -11.04 -7.34 18.17
C GLN A 32 -10.48 -6.81 19.49
N MET A 33 -9.50 -7.49 20.06
CA MET A 33 -8.81 -7.04 21.28
C MET A 33 -8.18 -5.66 21.10
N TYR A 34 -7.51 -5.43 19.96
CA TYR A 34 -6.91 -4.14 19.66
C TYR A 34 -7.94 -3.02 19.49
N LEU A 35 -9.04 -3.29 18.77
CA LEU A 35 -10.14 -2.34 18.58
C LEU A 35 -10.84 -2.01 19.91
N HIS A 36 -11.08 -3.01 20.77
CA HIS A 36 -11.68 -2.81 22.09
C HIS A 36 -10.79 -2.00 23.03
N ALA A 37 -9.47 -2.09 22.87
CA ALA A 37 -8.51 -1.25 23.59
C ALA A 37 -8.47 0.22 23.11
N GLY A 38 -9.33 0.59 22.16
CA GLY A 38 -9.36 1.92 21.53
C GLY A 38 -8.37 2.07 20.38
N GLY A 39 -7.71 0.98 19.97
CA GLY A 39 -6.93 0.94 18.74
C GLY A 39 -7.82 1.12 17.52
N THR A 40 -7.26 1.67 16.45
CA THR A 40 -7.94 1.74 15.16
C THR A 40 -7.07 1.02 14.14
N ILE A 41 -7.66 0.05 13.45
CA ILE A 41 -7.03 -0.65 12.33
C ILE A 41 -7.97 -0.58 11.14
N THR A 42 -7.43 -0.44 9.93
CA THR A 42 -8.22 -0.50 8.71
C THR A 42 -8.38 -1.98 8.35
N PRO A 43 -9.57 -2.58 8.50
CA PRO A 43 -9.75 -4.03 8.37
C PRO A 43 -9.60 -4.52 6.92
N GLU A 44 -9.93 -3.65 5.96
CA GLU A 44 -9.86 -3.94 4.54
C GLU A 44 -8.74 -3.09 3.94
N SER A 45 -7.54 -3.66 3.81
CA SER A 45 -6.47 -3.01 3.07
C SER A 45 -6.74 -3.19 1.58
N THR A 46 -7.22 -2.15 0.90
CA THR A 46 -7.27 -2.11 -0.57
C THR A 46 -5.89 -1.92 -1.19
N PHE A 47 -4.81 -2.04 -0.40
CA PHE A 47 -3.45 -1.91 -0.87
C PHE A 47 -3.17 -2.95 -1.95
N GLY A 48 -2.71 -2.49 -3.12
CA GLY A 48 -2.45 -3.34 -4.27
C GLY A 48 -3.69 -3.72 -5.09
N VAL A 49 -4.89 -3.28 -4.71
CA VAL A 49 -6.11 -3.45 -5.50
C VAL A 49 -6.32 -2.22 -6.37
N ASP A 50 -6.41 -2.42 -7.68
CA ASP A 50 -6.77 -1.34 -8.61
C ASP A 50 -8.21 -0.87 -8.32
N PRO A 51 -8.44 0.43 -8.02
CA PRO A 51 -9.78 0.96 -7.78
C PRO A 51 -10.74 0.79 -8.96
N LEU A 52 -10.21 0.51 -10.15
CA LEU A 52 -10.96 0.28 -11.38
C LEU A 52 -11.09 -1.20 -11.74
N ALA A 53 -10.60 -2.14 -10.91
CA ALA A 53 -10.50 -3.57 -11.25
C ALA A 53 -11.82 -4.20 -11.74
N ASN A 54 -12.96 -3.71 -11.27
CA ASN A 54 -14.29 -4.21 -11.64
C ASN A 54 -14.96 -3.43 -12.78
N TYR A 55 -14.25 -2.48 -13.40
CA TYR A 55 -14.79 -1.52 -14.36
C TYR A 55 -13.93 -1.45 -15.64
N ASP A 56 -14.06 -2.46 -16.51
CA ASP A 56 -13.29 -2.57 -17.77
C ASP A 56 -13.34 -1.29 -18.63
N ASN A 57 -14.49 -0.62 -18.68
CA ASN A 57 -14.65 0.63 -19.42
C ASN A 57 -13.78 1.75 -18.85
N LEU A 58 -13.62 1.82 -17.53
CA LEU A 58 -12.81 2.82 -16.85
C LEU A 58 -11.31 2.50 -16.97
N ILE A 59 -10.93 1.22 -16.91
CA ILE A 59 -9.57 0.77 -17.19
C ILE A 59 -9.16 1.20 -18.61
N ARG A 60 -9.97 0.88 -19.62
CA ARG A 60 -9.71 1.29 -21.01
C ARG A 60 -9.65 2.81 -21.16
N ARG A 61 -10.53 3.53 -20.46
CA ARG A 61 -10.51 5.00 -20.48
C ARG A 61 -9.22 5.56 -19.90
N ARG A 62 -8.72 5.01 -18.79
CA ARG A 62 -7.43 5.39 -18.19
C ARG A 62 -6.28 5.14 -19.15
N GLU A 63 -6.21 3.97 -19.78
CA GLU A 63 -5.16 3.63 -20.74
C GLU A 63 -5.17 4.54 -21.97
N GLN A 64 -6.35 4.90 -22.48
CA GLN A 64 -6.51 5.88 -23.55
C GLN A 64 -5.98 7.25 -23.13
N LEU A 65 -6.39 7.74 -21.96
CA LEU A 65 -5.94 9.04 -21.45
C LEU A 65 -4.41 9.04 -21.22
N PHE A 66 -3.86 7.95 -20.70
CA PHE A 66 -2.42 7.80 -20.49
C PHE A 66 -1.67 7.86 -21.83
N SER A 67 -2.10 7.07 -22.82
CA SER A 67 -1.46 7.02 -24.13
C SER A 67 -1.53 8.36 -24.86
N GLN A 68 -2.61 9.13 -24.67
CA GLN A 68 -2.79 10.45 -25.29
C GLN A 68 -1.92 11.54 -24.65
N ASN A 69 -1.69 11.50 -23.33
CA ASN A 69 -1.03 12.59 -22.60
C ASN A 69 0.43 12.31 -22.25
N ILE A 70 0.78 11.05 -21.99
CA ILE A 70 2.14 10.63 -21.60
C ILE A 70 2.89 10.02 -22.78
N GLY A 71 2.18 9.31 -23.67
CA GLY A 71 2.77 8.63 -24.82
C GLY A 71 3.19 7.19 -24.51
N SER A 72 4.25 6.72 -25.16
CA SER A 72 4.68 5.31 -25.12
C SER A 72 5.61 5.01 -23.94
N SER A 73 5.45 3.83 -23.35
CA SER A 73 6.35 3.28 -22.32
C SER A 73 7.81 3.20 -22.77
N ILE A 74 8.07 3.08 -24.07
CA ILE A 74 9.43 3.09 -24.64
C ILE A 74 10.09 4.46 -24.43
N ASN A 75 9.34 5.55 -24.57
CA ASN A 75 9.88 6.90 -24.37
C ASN A 75 10.20 7.15 -22.89
N ILE A 76 9.34 6.66 -22.00
CA ILE A 76 9.56 6.71 -20.55
C ILE A 76 10.83 5.94 -20.20
N PHE A 77 10.97 4.72 -20.70
CA PHE A 77 12.16 3.89 -20.48
C PHE A 77 13.43 4.58 -20.97
N ASN A 78 13.41 5.10 -22.21
CA ASN A 78 14.55 5.80 -22.81
C ASN A 78 14.94 7.04 -22.00
N ASN A 79 13.97 7.81 -21.50
CA ASN A 79 14.22 8.95 -20.62
C ASN A 79 14.99 8.50 -19.37
N VAL A 80 14.47 7.47 -18.67
CA VAL A 80 15.09 6.94 -17.44
C VAL A 80 16.52 6.47 -17.68
N ILE A 81 16.77 5.66 -18.71
CA ILE A 81 18.14 5.15 -18.98
C ILE A 81 19.10 6.25 -19.43
N SER A 82 18.58 7.35 -19.99
CA SER A 82 19.39 8.53 -20.34
C SER A 82 19.74 9.40 -19.14
N GLY A 83 19.24 9.06 -17.95
CA GLY A 83 19.50 9.76 -16.69
C GLY A 83 18.48 10.82 -16.32
N ASP A 84 17.43 11.00 -17.12
CA ASP A 84 16.31 11.89 -16.85
C ASP A 84 15.09 11.06 -16.44
N GLY A 85 14.68 11.13 -15.18
CA GLY A 85 13.55 10.35 -14.65
C GLY A 85 12.20 11.07 -14.72
N THR A 86 12.16 12.30 -15.25
CA THR A 86 11.00 13.19 -15.13
C THR A 86 9.75 12.65 -15.81
N LEU A 87 9.89 11.94 -16.95
CA LEU A 87 8.73 11.32 -17.61
C LEU A 87 8.15 10.16 -16.80
N MET A 88 8.97 9.41 -16.05
CA MET A 88 8.48 8.34 -15.18
C MET A 88 7.67 8.92 -14.02
N GLU A 89 8.19 9.96 -13.37
CA GLU A 89 7.46 10.67 -12.31
C GLU A 89 6.13 11.22 -12.82
N THR A 90 6.17 11.92 -13.96
CA THR A 90 4.97 12.48 -14.61
C THR A 90 3.96 11.38 -14.96
N ALA A 91 4.42 10.24 -15.49
CA ALA A 91 3.59 9.11 -15.83
C ALA A 91 2.89 8.52 -14.60
N ILE A 92 3.62 8.29 -13.50
CA ILE A 92 3.05 7.76 -12.25
C ILE A 92 2.00 8.71 -11.70
N LEU A 93 2.33 10.00 -11.56
CA LEU A 93 1.42 11.00 -11.03
C LEU A 93 0.17 11.16 -11.90
N PHE A 94 0.33 11.14 -13.22
CA PHE A 94 -0.80 11.18 -14.15
C PHE A 94 -1.70 9.96 -13.99
N PHE A 95 -1.11 8.75 -13.90
CA PHE A 95 -1.87 7.51 -13.77
C PHE A 95 -2.65 7.47 -12.46
N LEU A 96 -2.04 7.93 -11.36
CA LEU A 96 -2.66 8.02 -10.05
C LEU A 96 -3.83 9.01 -10.06
N ASN A 97 -3.58 10.25 -10.51
CA ASN A 97 -4.61 11.28 -10.59
C ASN A 97 -5.78 10.87 -11.50
N THR A 98 -5.47 10.28 -12.66
CA THR A 98 -6.52 9.80 -13.58
C THR A 98 -7.34 8.70 -12.93
N THR A 99 -6.69 7.73 -12.26
CA THR A 99 -7.38 6.63 -11.56
C THR A 99 -8.32 7.18 -10.49
N VAL A 100 -7.86 8.12 -9.67
CA VAL A 100 -8.69 8.75 -8.63
C VAL A 100 -9.87 9.51 -9.25
N ASN A 101 -9.62 10.32 -10.28
CA ASN A 101 -10.63 11.17 -10.91
C ASN A 101 -11.76 10.39 -11.60
N ILE A 102 -11.46 9.21 -12.17
CA ILE A 102 -12.47 8.40 -12.86
C ILE A 102 -13.02 7.27 -11.98
N SER A 103 -12.44 7.04 -10.80
CA SER A 103 -12.93 6.02 -9.88
C SER A 103 -14.29 6.42 -9.30
N PRO A 104 -15.28 5.52 -9.29
CA PRO A 104 -16.59 5.79 -8.72
C PRO A 104 -16.56 5.97 -7.20
N LEU A 105 -15.49 5.55 -6.52
CA LEU A 105 -15.37 5.59 -5.08
C LEU A 105 -14.79 6.89 -4.52
N GLY A 106 -14.32 7.81 -5.37
CA GLY A 106 -13.72 9.08 -4.93
C GLY A 106 -12.72 8.85 -3.79
N LEU A 107 -11.61 8.17 -4.08
CA LEU A 107 -10.61 7.85 -3.08
C LEU A 107 -10.07 9.15 -2.47
N ALA A 108 -10.60 9.51 -1.31
CA ALA A 108 -10.02 10.53 -0.46
C ALA A 108 -8.67 9.99 0.02
N VAL A 109 -7.61 10.54 -0.55
CA VAL A 109 -6.23 10.38 -0.09
C VAL A 109 -6.10 11.03 1.28
#